data_AF-A0A397AN40-F1
#
_entry.id   AF-A0A397AN40-F1
#
_cell.length_a   1.000
_cell.length_b   1.000
_cell.length_c   1.000
_cell.angle_alpha   90.00
_cell.angle_beta   90.00
_cell.angle_gamma   90.00
#
_symmetry.space_group_name_H-M   'P 1'
#
loop_
_entity.id
_entity.type
_entity.pdbx_description
1 polymer ?
#
loop_
_entity_poly.entity_id
_entity_poly.type
_entity_poly.pdbx_seq_one_letter_code
_entity_poly.pdbx_strand_id
1 'polypeptide(L)'
;MHVACPHQRVWDEGVDGLVAMWRATRDRVLDRLGELKATTQVNLAMVHTCEERQAKLERLLATATAVDCDDVPTAVEMAWFACHFLQQDIHATTHAIMRQQKPNKVLIPK
;
A
#
# COMPACT_ATOMS: atom_id res chain seq x y z
N MET A 1 -8.55 16.44 15.93
CA MET A 1 -7.67 15.38 16.45
C MET A 1 -8.06 14.08 15.73
N HIS A 2 -7.23 13.60 14.80
CA HIS A 2 -7.49 12.34 14.12
C HIS A 2 -7.23 11.21 15.12
N VAL A 3 -8.27 10.44 15.44
CA VAL A 3 -8.16 9.27 16.33
C VAL A 3 -7.28 8.25 15.61
N ALA A 4 -6.04 8.11 16.06
CA ALA A 4 -5.16 7.03 15.62
C ALA A 4 -5.87 5.70 15.90
N CYS A 5 -5.97 4.85 14.88
CA CYS A 5 -6.57 3.54 15.04
C CYS A 5 -5.74 2.75 16.08
N PRO A 6 -6.31 2.25 17.19
CA PRO A 6 -5.55 1.69 18.32
C PRO A 6 -4.74 0.43 18.01
N HIS A 7 -4.78 -0.06 16.76
CA HIS A 7 -3.99 -1.18 16.25
C HIS A 7 -2.83 -0.74 15.33
N GLN A 8 -2.64 0.57 15.13
CA GLN A 8 -1.59 1.09 14.27
C GLN A 8 -0.27 1.08 15.05
N ARG A 9 0.58 0.10 14.75
CA ARG A 9 1.95 0.05 15.27
C ARG A 9 2.61 1.40 14.97
N VAL A 10 3.05 2.09 16.02
CA VAL A 10 3.82 3.32 15.90
C VAL A 10 5.23 2.93 15.50
N TRP A 11 5.72 3.54 14.44
CA TRP A 11 7.08 3.37 13.94
C TRP A 11 7.90 4.59 14.34
N ASP A 12 9.19 4.39 14.58
CA ASP A 12 10.09 5.50 14.82
C ASP A 12 10.12 6.45 13.62
N GLU A 13 10.35 7.73 13.88
CA GLU A 13 10.62 8.70 12.81
C GLU A 13 12.01 8.42 12.21
N GLY A 14 12.21 8.80 10.95
CA GLY A 14 13.50 8.60 10.27
C GLY A 14 13.63 7.28 9.49
N VAL A 15 14.86 7.00 9.06
CA VAL A 15 15.19 5.88 8.16
C VAL A 15 14.91 4.52 8.82
N ASP A 16 15.31 4.33 10.07
CA ASP A 16 15.20 3.03 10.74
C ASP A 16 13.74 2.60 10.94
N GLY A 17 12.89 3.52 11.41
CA GLY A 17 11.46 3.23 11.57
C GLY A 17 10.75 3.03 10.23
N LEU A 18 11.15 3.77 9.19
CA LEU A 18 10.66 3.57 7.82
C LEU A 18 11.04 2.19 7.26
N VAL A 19 12.28 1.74 7.45
CA VAL A 19 12.75 0.41 7.04
C VAL A 19 12.04 -0.70 7.84
N ALA A 20 11.88 -0.52 9.15
CA ALA A 20 11.17 -1.47 10.00
C ALA A 20 9.70 -1.62 9.58
N MET A 21 9.03 -0.50 9.27
CA MET A 21 7.68 -0.48 8.75
C MET A 21 7.57 -1.23 7.42
N TRP A 22 8.47 -0.92 6.47
CA TRP A 22 8.45 -1.57 5.17
C TRP A 22 8.67 -3.08 5.30
N ARG A 23 9.68 -3.53 6.06
CA ARG A 23 9.93 -4.97 6.29
C ARG A 23 8.74 -5.68 6.91
N ALA A 24 8.03 -5.05 7.85
CA ALA A 24 6.91 -5.68 8.54
C ALA A 24 5.64 -5.79 7.69
N THR A 25 5.51 -4.96 6.65
CA THR A 25 4.29 -4.83 5.84
C THR A 25 4.45 -5.33 4.41
N ARG A 26 5.67 -5.36 3.86
CA ARG A 26 5.97 -5.68 2.46
C ARG A 26 5.35 -7.00 2.01
N ASP A 27 5.63 -8.09 2.70
CA ASP A 27 5.19 -9.42 2.25
C ASP A 27 3.66 -9.50 2.22
N ARG A 28 2.99 -8.93 3.24
CA ARG A 28 1.52 -8.86 3.26
C ARG A 28 0.95 -8.02 2.12
N VAL A 29 1.63 -6.93 1.75
CA VAL A 29 1.26 -6.12 0.59
C VAL A 29 1.42 -6.92 -0.70
N LEU A 30 2.55 -7.60 -0.89
CA LEU A 30 2.82 -8.40 -2.08
C LEU A 30 1.85 -9.58 -2.20
N ASP A 31 1.60 -10.31 -1.11
CA ASP A 31 0.60 -11.38 -1.04
C ASP A 31 -0.77 -10.86 -1.45
N ARG A 32 -1.18 -9.72 -0.87
CA ARG A 32 -2.46 -9.10 -1.18
C ARG A 32 -2.56 -8.70 -2.65
N LEU A 33 -1.54 -8.09 -3.23
CA LEU A 33 -1.53 -7.74 -4.66
C LEU A 33 -1.62 -8.99 -5.54
N GLY A 34 -0.94 -10.07 -5.15
CA GLY A 34 -1.03 -11.38 -5.80
C GLY A 34 -2.46 -11.95 -5.81
N GLU A 35 -3.14 -11.93 -4.66
CA GLU A 35 -4.54 -12.35 -4.53
C GLU A 35 -5.48 -11.53 -5.44
N LEU A 36 -5.29 -10.21 -5.47
CA LEU A 36 -6.13 -9.31 -6.27
C LEU A 36 -5.91 -9.54 -7.77
N LYS A 37 -4.68 -9.81 -8.19
CA LYS A 37 -4.33 -10.12 -9.58
C LYS A 37 -4.93 -11.45 -10.07
N ALA A 38 -5.04 -12.43 -9.18
CA ALA A 38 -5.62 -13.74 -9.50
C ALA A 38 -7.16 -13.71 -9.65
N THR A 39 -7.81 -12.62 -9.23
CA THR A 39 -9.27 -12.51 -9.29
C THR A 39 -9.72 -12.05 -10.68
N THR A 40 -10.47 -12.89 -11.41
CA THR A 40 -10.95 -12.67 -12.80
C THR A 40 -11.99 -11.54 -12.96
N GLN A 41 -12.43 -10.91 -11.87
CA GLN A 41 -13.45 -9.85 -11.87
C GLN A 41 -12.87 -8.44 -11.68
N VAL A 42 -11.56 -8.28 -11.63
CA VAL A 42 -10.92 -7.03 -11.19
C VAL A 42 -10.61 -6.11 -12.37
N ASN A 43 -10.78 -4.81 -12.14
CA ASN A 43 -10.13 -3.79 -12.96
C ASN A 43 -8.61 -3.86 -12.72
N LEU A 44 -7.91 -4.70 -13.50
CA LEU A 44 -6.46 -4.95 -13.39
C LEU A 44 -5.63 -3.65 -13.39
N ALA A 45 -6.14 -2.56 -13.97
CA ALA A 45 -5.46 -1.26 -13.94
C ALA A 45 -5.24 -0.74 -12.51
N MET A 46 -6.20 -0.95 -11.58
CA MET A 46 -6.05 -0.52 -10.19
C MET A 46 -4.99 -1.33 -9.44
N VAL A 47 -4.89 -2.63 -9.72
CA VAL A 47 -3.86 -3.50 -9.16
C VAL A 47 -2.48 -3.09 -9.68
N HIS A 48 -2.37 -2.80 -10.98
CA HIS A 48 -1.13 -2.29 -11.58
C HIS A 48 -0.68 -0.95 -10.98
N THR A 49 -1.59 -0.01 -10.72
CA THR A 49 -1.24 1.24 -10.01
C THR A 49 -0.65 0.96 -8.62
N CYS A 50 -1.17 -0.04 -7.90
CA CYS A 50 -0.61 -0.42 -6.60
C CYS A 50 0.79 -1.06 -6.74
N GLU A 51 1.01 -1.92 -7.74
CA GLU A 51 2.33 -2.51 -8.05
C GLU A 51 3.36 -1.40 -8.36
N GLU A 52 3.00 -0.41 -9.19
CA GLU A 52 3.88 0.72 -9.54
C GLU A 52 4.24 1.57 -8.32
N ARG A 53 3.28 1.82 -7.42
CA ARG A 53 3.52 2.57 -6.18
C ARG A 53 4.37 1.80 -5.18
N GLN A 54 4.20 0.49 -5.08
CA GLN A 54 5.10 -0.38 -4.29
C GLN A 54 6.54 -0.27 -4.82
N ALA A 55 6.74 -0.37 -6.13
CA ALA A 55 8.07 -0.21 -6.73
C ALA A 55 8.66 1.19 -6.51
N LYS A 56 7.82 2.24 -6.53
CA LYS A 56 8.25 3.61 -6.21
C LYS A 56 8.68 3.73 -4.74
N LEU A 57 7.94 3.15 -3.80
CA LEU A 57 8.32 3.12 -2.39
C LEU A 57 9.67 2.42 -2.20
N GLU A 58 9.88 1.25 -2.82
CA GLU A 58 11.15 0.51 -2.73
C GLU A 58 12.33 1.31 -3.28
N ARG A 59 12.15 2.06 -4.37
CA ARG A 59 13.19 2.97 -4.88
C ARG A 59 13.52 4.11 -3.90
N LEU A 60 12.50 4.74 -3.32
CA LEU A 60 12.69 5.82 -2.35
C LEU A 60 13.37 5.32 -1.07
N LEU A 61 13.04 4.11 -0.62
CA LEU A 61 13.71 3.44 0.49
C LEU A 61 15.19 3.19 0.18
N ALA A 62 15.50 2.72 -1.02
CA ALA A 62 16.88 2.51 -1.45
C ALA A 62 17.65 3.84 -1.45
N THR A 63 17.05 4.93 -1.93
CA THR A 63 17.67 6.27 -1.86
C THR A 63 17.87 6.74 -0.42
N ALA A 64 16.87 6.61 0.45
CA ALA A 64 16.95 7.05 1.84
C ALA A 64 17.96 6.26 2.68
N THR A 65 18.34 5.06 2.23
CA THR A 65 19.33 4.18 2.89
C THR A 65 20.69 4.19 2.19
N ALA A 66 20.83 4.95 1.09
CA ALA A 66 22.08 5.04 0.35
C ALA A 66 23.11 5.85 1.15
N VAL A 67 24.36 5.37 1.15
CA VAL A 67 25.46 5.99 1.91
C VAL A 67 25.83 7.37 1.36
N ASP A 68 25.54 7.63 0.09
CA ASP A 68 25.82 8.86 -0.66
C ASP A 68 24.59 9.75 -0.86
N CYS A 69 23.51 9.54 -0.09
CA CYS A 69 22.33 10.39 -0.19
C CYS A 69 22.60 11.76 0.45
N ASP A 70 22.67 12.80 -0.38
CA ASP A 70 22.90 14.18 0.05
C ASP A 70 21.74 14.77 0.88
N ASP A 71 20.52 14.26 0.71
CA ASP A 71 19.31 14.73 1.42
C ASP A 71 18.45 13.55 1.91
N VAL A 72 18.98 12.86 2.92
CA VAL A 72 18.28 11.77 3.61
C VAL A 72 16.92 12.23 4.19
N PRO A 73 16.78 13.41 4.84
CA PRO A 73 15.49 13.86 5.37
C PRO A 73 14.38 13.93 4.30
N THR A 74 14.65 14.55 3.15
CA THR A 74 13.67 14.64 2.06
C THR A 74 13.35 13.26 1.48
N ALA A 75 14.35 12.38 1.33
CA ALA A 75 14.14 11.03 0.83
C ALA A 75 13.24 10.19 1.79
N VAL A 76 13.46 10.32 3.10
CA VAL A 76 12.64 9.69 4.14
C VAL A 76 11.21 10.22 4.12
N GLU A 77 11.02 11.53 4.06
CA GLU A 77 9.69 12.15 4.00
C GLU A 77 8.92 11.68 2.76
N MET A 78 9.56 11.71 1.59
CA MET A 78 9.02 11.20 0.33
C MET A 78 8.62 9.72 0.42
N ALA A 79 9.43 8.89 1.07
CA ALA A 79 9.14 7.47 1.25
C ALA A 79 7.96 7.24 2.21
N TRP A 80 7.86 8.01 3.30
CA TRP A 80 6.69 7.98 4.18
C TRP A 80 5.41 8.35 3.45
N PHE A 81 5.43 9.42 2.65
CA PHE A 81 4.28 9.78 1.80
C PHE A 81 3.94 8.67 0.80
N ALA A 82 4.92 8.11 0.11
CA ALA A 82 4.70 7.02 -0.83
C ALA A 82 4.05 5.80 -0.16
N CYS A 83 4.50 5.44 1.06
CA CYS A 83 3.88 4.38 1.85
C CYS A 83 2.42 4.71 2.20
N HIS A 84 2.15 5.93 2.65
CA HIS A 84 0.79 6.33 3.02
C HIS A 84 -0.19 6.18 1.84
N PHE A 85 0.19 6.68 0.67
CA PHE A 85 -0.65 6.56 -0.53
C PHE A 85 -0.81 5.12 -1.01
N LEU A 86 0.25 4.31 -0.93
CA LEU A 86 0.15 2.90 -1.28
C LEU A 86 -0.88 2.16 -0.41
N GLN A 87 -0.87 2.41 0.91
CA GLN A 87 -1.85 1.81 1.83
C GLN A 87 -3.28 2.24 1.50
N GLN A 88 -3.49 3.52 1.18
CA GLN A 88 -4.79 4.03 0.74
C GLN A 88 -5.27 3.37 -0.55
N ASP A 89 -4.40 3.24 -1.54
CA ASP A 89 -4.73 2.64 -2.84
C ASP A 89 -5.06 1.14 -2.72
N ILE A 90 -4.30 0.40 -1.90
CA ILE A 90 -4.60 -1.01 -1.61
C ILE A 90 -5.96 -1.15 -0.92
N HIS A 91 -6.27 -0.27 0.04
CA HIS A 91 -7.56 -0.27 0.74
C HIS A 91 -8.71 0.06 -0.22
N ALA A 92 -8.55 1.10 -1.04
CA ALA A 92 -9.53 1.52 -2.04
C ALA A 92 -9.79 0.42 -3.08
N THR A 93 -8.73 -0.20 -3.58
CA THR A 93 -8.79 -1.32 -4.54
C THR A 93 -9.48 -2.53 -3.93
N THR A 94 -9.09 -2.92 -2.70
CA THR A 94 -9.75 -4.00 -1.96
C THR A 94 -11.25 -3.74 -1.79
N HIS A 95 -11.62 -2.54 -1.37
CA HIS A 95 -13.02 -2.20 -1.13
C HIS A 95 -13.84 -2.12 -2.43
N ALA A 96 -13.26 -1.62 -3.53
CA ALA A 96 -13.89 -1.64 -4.85
C ALA A 96 -14.21 -3.09 -5.30
N ILE A 97 -13.27 -4.01 -5.07
CA ILE A 97 -13.43 -5.43 -5.40
C ILE A 97 -14.52 -6.08 -4.54
N MET A 98 -14.53 -5.84 -3.23
CA MET A 98 -15.58 -6.36 -2.34
C MET A 98 -16.98 -5.87 -2.74
N ARG A 99 -17.11 -4.64 -3.29
CA ARG A 99 -18.38 -4.14 -3.82
C ARG A 99 -18.81 -4.86 -5.10
N GLN A 100 -17.87 -5.22 -5.98
CA GLN A 100 -18.14 -5.95 -7.22
C GLN A 100 -18.45 -7.44 -6.97
N GLN A 101 -17.85 -8.05 -5.95
CA GLN A 101 -18.10 -9.44 -5.55
C GLN A 101 -19.43 -9.66 -4.81
N LYS A 102 -20.12 -8.59 -4.39
CA LYS A 102 -21.48 -8.75 -3.86
C LYS A 102 -22.36 -9.27 -5.00
N PRO A 103 -22.99 -10.45 -4.87
CA PRO A 103 -23.93 -10.90 -5.88
C PRO A 103 -25.00 -9.84 -6.01
N ASN A 104 -25.16 -9.30 -7.23
CA ASN A 104 -26.40 -8.62 -7.59
C ASN A 104 -27.52 -9.54 -7.14
N LYS A 105 -28.32 -9.11 -6.17
CA LYS A 105 -29.53 -9.84 -5.79
C LYS A 105 -30.31 -9.99 -7.09
N VAL A 106 -30.29 -11.20 -7.65
CA VAL A 106 -31.10 -11.55 -8.80
C VAL A 106 -32.53 -11.38 -8.32
N LEU A 107 -33.15 -10.26 -8.71
CA LEU A 107 -34.58 -10.08 -8.60
C LEU A 107 -35.19 -11.12 -9.52
N ILE A 108 -35.53 -12.28 -8.97
CA ILE A 108 -36.34 -13.29 -9.66
C ILE A 108 -37.70 -12.63 -9.87
N PRO A 109 -38.13 -12.38 -11.13
CA PRO A 109 -39.49 -11.91 -11.38
C PRO A 109 -40.45 -13.05 -10.99
N LYS A 110 -41.51 -12.69 -10.24
CA LYS A 110 -42.64 -13.59 -9.96
C LYS A 110 -43.50 -13.76 -11.20
#